data_AF-A0A662YIK5-F1
#
_entry.id   AF-A0A662YIK5-F1
#
_cell.length_a   1.000
_cell.length_b   1.000
_cell.length_c   1.000
_cell.angle_alpha   90.00
_cell.angle_beta   90.00
_cell.angle_gamma   90.00
#
_symmetry.space_group_name_H-M   'P 1'
#
loop_
_entity.id
_entity.type
_entity.pdbx_description
1 polymer ?
#
loop_
_entity_poly.entity_id
_entity_poly.type
_entity_poly.pdbx_seq_one_letter_code
_entity_poly.pdbx_strand_id
1 'polypeptide(L)'
;MHKSAYFLALALVAAPSLASFAPCFDGELEVSVQGVSSAFCVASEGCSGSNTTGLCPEPQAGLQYGSYCDLLETDVYGCKPYVGVDQKTTVTYEAPVDCTGSPAGDVPVSIVGAERAYCAIGPVCSGNALGNCPGVQEGLLQASECVMIPSGVYGCTFPTLMP
;
A
#
# COMPACT_ATOMS: atom_id res chain seq x y z
N MET A 1 57.68 34.53 4.83
CA MET A 1 56.60 34.74 3.85
C MET A 1 56.06 33.38 3.44
N HIS A 2 54.73 33.24 3.41
CA HIS A 2 53.88 32.15 2.89
C HIS A 2 53.83 30.78 3.60
N LYS A 3 52.70 30.62 4.32
CA LYS A 3 52.01 29.40 4.77
C LYS A 3 51.74 28.43 3.62
N SER A 4 51.74 27.12 3.87
CA SER A 4 50.90 26.17 3.14
C SER A 4 50.42 25.06 4.07
N ALA A 5 49.13 25.14 4.35
CA ALA A 5 48.34 24.21 5.14
C ALA A 5 47.53 23.33 4.18
N TYR A 6 47.49 22.03 4.49
CA TYR A 6 46.45 21.03 4.24
C TYR A 6 45.64 21.08 2.93
N PHE A 7 45.50 19.94 2.26
CA PHE A 7 44.18 19.39 1.92
C PHE A 7 44.33 17.88 1.62
N LEU A 8 44.00 17.03 2.61
CA LEU A 8 43.67 15.63 2.37
C LEU A 8 42.29 15.60 1.69
N ALA A 9 42.25 15.23 0.42
CA ALA A 9 41.00 14.98 -0.29
C ALA A 9 40.46 13.61 0.13
N LEU A 10 39.47 13.59 1.04
CA LEU A 10 38.61 12.42 1.22
C LEU A 10 37.71 12.30 0.00
N ALA A 11 37.93 11.27 -0.82
CA ALA A 11 36.99 10.85 -1.84
C ALA A 11 35.78 10.22 -1.15
N LEU A 12 34.68 10.97 -1.07
CA LEU A 12 33.36 10.47 -0.69
C LEU A 12 32.86 9.54 -1.80
N VAL A 13 32.88 8.24 -1.53
CA VAL A 13 32.24 7.24 -2.37
C VAL A 13 30.73 7.38 -2.15
N ALA A 14 30.01 7.88 -3.15
CA ALA A 14 28.56 7.97 -3.11
C ALA A 14 27.97 6.55 -3.14
N ALA A 15 27.40 6.10 -2.02
CA ALA A 15 26.56 4.92 -2.00
C ALA A 15 25.31 5.18 -2.87
N PRO A 16 24.86 4.24 -3.71
CA PRO A 16 23.59 4.37 -4.40
C PRO A 16 22.49 4.46 -3.34
N SER A 17 21.82 5.62 -3.27
CA SER A 17 20.66 5.81 -2.42
C SER A 17 19.63 4.77 -2.83
N LEU A 18 19.34 3.83 -1.93
CA LEU A 18 18.03 3.20 -1.90
C LEU A 18 17.04 4.36 -2.00
N ALA A 19 16.24 4.40 -3.07
CA ALA A 19 15.25 5.45 -3.27
C ALA A 19 14.32 5.43 -2.06
N SER A 20 14.67 6.23 -1.06
CA SER A 20 13.84 6.54 0.08
C SER A 20 12.59 7.10 -0.52
N PHE A 21 11.46 6.47 -0.25
CA PHE A 21 10.15 7.09 -0.32
C PHE A 21 10.30 8.54 0.13
N ALA A 22 10.27 9.48 -0.83
CA ALA A 22 10.49 10.88 -0.52
C ALA A 22 9.23 11.31 0.22
N PRO A 23 9.31 11.64 1.51
CA PRO A 23 8.13 12.12 2.23
C PRO A 23 7.64 13.38 1.52
N CYS A 24 6.32 13.57 1.48
CA CYS A 24 5.74 14.77 0.90
C CYS A 24 6.29 16.03 1.60
N PHE A 25 6.34 17.16 0.89
CA PHE A 25 6.87 18.39 1.46
C PHE A 25 5.98 18.91 2.60
N ASP A 26 6.51 19.77 3.47
CA ASP A 26 5.74 20.36 4.57
C ASP A 26 4.45 21.04 4.05
N GLY A 27 3.31 20.51 4.48
CA GLY A 27 1.97 20.98 4.08
C GLY A 27 1.28 20.13 3.01
N GLU A 28 1.97 19.15 2.44
CA GLU A 28 1.37 18.14 1.58
C GLU A 28 0.92 16.92 2.39
N LEU A 29 -0.07 16.19 1.87
CA LEU A 29 -0.59 14.97 2.47
C LEU A 29 -0.35 13.78 1.54
N GLU A 30 -0.04 12.64 2.14
CA GLU A 30 0.02 11.36 1.44
C GLU A 30 -1.39 10.81 1.21
N VAL A 31 -1.70 10.53 -0.05
CA VAL A 31 -2.98 9.97 -0.47
C VAL A 31 -2.71 8.72 -1.31
N SER A 32 -3.48 7.67 -1.06
CA SER A 32 -3.45 6.45 -1.86
C SER A 32 -4.33 6.60 -3.10
N VAL A 33 -3.88 6.01 -4.21
CA VAL A 33 -4.68 5.90 -5.44
C VAL A 33 -5.04 4.44 -5.64
N GLN A 34 -6.32 4.18 -5.89
CA GLN A 34 -6.84 2.83 -6.01
C GLN A 34 -6.11 2.03 -7.10
N GLY A 35 -5.62 0.85 -6.74
CA GLY A 35 -4.87 -0.04 -7.64
C GLY A 35 -3.42 0.35 -7.88
N VAL A 36 -2.90 1.36 -7.17
CA VAL A 36 -1.49 1.75 -7.23
C VAL A 36 -0.84 1.51 -5.87
N SER A 37 0.26 0.76 -5.87
CA SER A 37 0.94 0.34 -4.63
C SER A 37 1.73 1.44 -3.92
N SER A 38 1.71 2.66 -4.47
CA SER A 38 2.45 3.82 -3.94
C SER A 38 1.48 4.87 -3.43
N ALA A 39 1.88 5.56 -2.35
CA ALA A 39 1.23 6.79 -1.91
C ALA A 39 1.80 7.97 -2.69
N PHE A 40 0.98 9.00 -2.86
CA PHE A 40 1.25 10.17 -3.67
C PHE A 40 0.93 11.45 -2.90
N CYS A 41 1.63 12.53 -3.23
CA CYS A 41 1.48 13.79 -2.51
C CYS A 41 0.36 14.64 -3.13
N VAL A 42 -0.44 15.27 -2.27
CA VAL A 42 -1.42 16.31 -2.61
C VAL A 42 -1.15 17.57 -1.79
N ALA A 43 -1.45 18.73 -2.36
CA ALA A 43 -1.16 20.03 -1.73
C ALA A 43 -2.12 20.42 -0.58
N SER A 44 -3.20 19.67 -0.36
CA SER A 44 -4.21 19.98 0.67
C SER A 44 -4.93 18.71 1.14
N GLU A 45 -6.06 18.86 1.83
CA GLU A 45 -6.92 17.73 2.23
C GLU A 45 -7.26 16.82 1.04
N GLY A 46 -6.98 15.54 1.20
CA GLY A 46 -7.24 14.53 0.19
C GLY A 46 -8.71 14.14 0.08
N CYS A 47 -9.10 13.65 -1.10
CA CYS A 47 -10.38 12.96 -1.29
C CYS A 47 -10.36 11.63 -0.51
N SER A 48 -11.10 11.58 0.60
CA SER A 48 -11.17 10.40 1.47
C SER A 48 -12.45 10.42 2.30
N GLY A 49 -13.07 9.25 2.50
CA GLY A 49 -14.24 9.09 3.34
C GLY A 49 -15.46 9.82 2.76
N SER A 50 -15.88 10.90 3.42
CA SER A 50 -16.98 11.76 2.98
C SER A 50 -16.53 13.07 2.32
N ASN A 51 -15.21 13.31 2.19
CA ASN A 51 -14.68 14.54 1.61
C ASN A 51 -14.68 14.49 0.08
N THR A 52 -15.80 14.90 -0.52
CA THR A 52 -15.98 14.97 -1.99
C THR A 52 -15.24 16.13 -2.65
N THR A 53 -14.85 17.14 -1.88
CA THR A 53 -14.09 18.31 -2.34
C THR A 53 -12.59 18.16 -2.16
N GLY A 54 -12.15 17.02 -1.61
CA GLY A 54 -10.74 16.75 -1.40
C GLY A 54 -9.98 16.56 -2.71
N LEU A 55 -8.68 16.85 -2.68
CA LEU A 55 -7.81 16.73 -3.85
C LEU A 55 -7.35 15.29 -4.06
N CYS A 56 -7.16 14.93 -5.32
CA CYS A 56 -6.45 13.73 -5.71
C CYS A 56 -5.13 14.09 -6.37
N PRO A 57 -4.12 13.22 -6.26
CA PRO A 57 -2.80 13.46 -6.83
C PRO A 57 -2.83 13.86 -8.31
N GLU A 58 -2.18 14.99 -8.62
CA GLU A 58 -1.88 15.44 -9.97
C GLU A 58 -0.78 14.57 -10.62
N PRO A 59 -0.55 14.68 -11.94
CA PRO A 59 0.52 13.96 -12.63
C PRO A 59 1.88 14.08 -11.95
N GLN A 60 2.44 12.94 -11.53
CA GLN A 60 3.75 12.86 -10.89
C GLN A 60 4.44 11.52 -11.18
N ALA A 61 5.67 11.34 -10.69
CA ALA A 61 6.40 10.08 -10.86
C ALA A 61 5.59 8.91 -10.27
N GLY A 62 5.32 7.87 -11.08
CA GLY A 62 4.47 6.74 -10.69
C GLY A 62 2.96 6.93 -10.93
N LEU A 63 2.53 8.13 -11.32
CA LEU A 63 1.15 8.46 -11.66
C LEU A 63 1.09 9.47 -12.82
N GLN A 64 1.46 9.04 -14.02
CA GLN A 64 1.72 9.91 -15.17
C GLN A 64 0.52 10.77 -15.63
N TYR A 65 -0.71 10.34 -15.36
CA TYR A 65 -1.93 11.05 -15.75
C TYR A 65 -2.68 11.65 -14.56
N GLY A 66 -2.12 11.54 -13.35
CA GLY A 66 -2.82 11.95 -12.13
C GLY A 66 -3.99 11.03 -11.79
N SER A 67 -4.89 11.54 -10.95
CA SER A 67 -6.04 10.82 -10.42
C SER A 67 -7.22 11.76 -10.15
N TYR A 68 -8.39 11.20 -9.87
CA TYR A 68 -9.61 11.94 -9.63
C TYR A 68 -10.40 11.36 -8.47
N CYS A 69 -11.17 12.23 -7.81
CA CYS A 69 -12.04 11.86 -6.70
C CYS A 69 -13.32 11.20 -7.25
N ASP A 70 -13.62 9.99 -6.76
CA ASP A 70 -14.85 9.28 -7.11
C ASP A 70 -15.21 8.28 -6.00
N LEU A 71 -16.40 7.68 -6.09
CA LEU A 71 -16.82 6.63 -5.18
C LEU A 71 -15.99 5.36 -5.44
N LEU A 72 -15.42 4.80 -4.37
CA LEU A 72 -14.80 3.49 -4.38
C LEU A 72 -15.87 2.41 -4.15
N GLU A 73 -15.53 1.16 -4.43
CA GLU A 73 -16.45 0.02 -4.18
C GLU A 73 -16.77 -0.19 -2.68
N THR A 74 -16.01 0.45 -1.79
CA THR A 74 -16.27 0.50 -0.34
C THR A 74 -17.34 1.54 0.05
N ASP A 75 -18.04 2.14 -0.90
CA ASP A 75 -19.04 3.21 -0.69
C ASP A 75 -18.50 4.47 0.02
N VAL A 76 -17.19 4.69 -0.05
CA VAL A 76 -16.52 5.92 0.41
C VAL A 76 -15.76 6.57 -0.74
N TYR A 77 -15.59 7.89 -0.66
CA TYR A 77 -14.82 8.63 -1.65
C TYR A 77 -13.33 8.33 -1.52
N GLY A 78 -12.65 8.25 -2.67
CA GLY A 78 -11.21 8.10 -2.76
C GLY A 78 -10.69 8.38 -4.16
N CYS A 79 -9.37 8.30 -4.33
CA CYS A 79 -8.72 8.64 -5.60
C CYS A 79 -8.62 7.44 -6.54
N LYS A 80 -9.16 7.58 -7.75
CA LYS A 80 -9.01 6.63 -8.87
C LYS A 80 -8.03 7.18 -9.91
N PRO A 81 -7.18 6.34 -10.53
CA PRO A 81 -6.19 6.81 -11.51
C PRO A 81 -6.83 7.16 -12.85
N TYR A 82 -6.26 8.15 -13.53
CA TYR A 82 -6.45 8.29 -14.98
C TYR A 82 -5.55 7.30 -15.74
N VAL A 83 -6.05 6.76 -16.85
CA VAL A 83 -5.30 5.85 -17.74
C VAL A 83 -4.83 6.53 -19.03
N GLY A 84 -5.18 7.81 -19.20
CA GLY A 84 -4.79 8.67 -20.30
C GLY A 84 -5.18 10.12 -19.99
N VAL A 85 -4.82 11.06 -20.87
CA VAL A 85 -5.26 12.46 -20.75
C VAL A 85 -6.79 12.49 -20.74
N ASP A 86 -7.36 12.95 -19.63
CA ASP A 86 -8.82 13.00 -19.37
C ASP A 86 -9.56 11.66 -19.49
N GLN A 87 -8.84 10.53 -19.48
CA GLN A 87 -9.43 9.19 -19.60
C GLN A 87 -9.48 8.51 -18.24
N LYS A 88 -10.69 8.45 -17.66
CA LYS A 88 -10.95 7.74 -16.40
C LYS A 88 -10.70 6.24 -16.55
N THR A 89 -10.18 5.61 -15.49
CA THR A 89 -10.12 4.15 -15.43
C THR A 89 -11.53 3.56 -15.45
N THR A 90 -11.68 2.44 -16.15
CA THR A 90 -12.89 1.59 -16.11
C THR A 90 -12.66 0.33 -15.28
N VAL A 91 -11.44 0.14 -14.77
CA VAL A 91 -11.11 -0.96 -13.88
C VAL A 91 -11.79 -0.72 -12.54
N THR A 92 -12.67 -1.64 -12.17
CA THR A 92 -13.21 -1.73 -10.82
C THR A 92 -12.32 -2.67 -10.01
N TYR A 93 -12.14 -2.35 -8.73
CA TYR A 93 -11.39 -3.19 -7.80
C TYR A 93 -12.36 -3.67 -6.77
N GLU A 94 -12.46 -4.98 -6.56
CA GLU A 94 -13.37 -5.52 -5.55
C GLU A 94 -13.12 -4.87 -4.19
N ALA A 95 -14.20 -4.47 -3.52
CA ALA A 95 -14.10 -3.99 -2.15
C ALA A 95 -13.40 -5.05 -1.28
N PRO A 96 -12.54 -4.65 -0.34
CA PRO A 96 -12.04 -5.57 0.66
C PRO A 96 -13.19 -6.30 1.34
N VAL A 97 -13.01 -7.58 1.65
CA VAL A 97 -14.04 -8.37 2.32
C VAL A 97 -14.48 -7.70 3.62
N ASP A 98 -15.78 -7.55 3.81
CA ASP A 98 -16.33 -7.07 5.09
C ASP A 98 -16.30 -8.22 6.10
N CYS A 99 -15.51 -8.04 7.15
CA CYS A 99 -15.34 -9.00 8.21
C CYS A 99 -16.21 -8.72 9.43
N THR A 100 -17.04 -7.66 9.40
CA THR A 100 -17.87 -7.25 10.54
C THR A 100 -18.78 -8.38 11.01
N GLY A 101 -18.55 -8.91 12.22
CA GLY A 101 -19.38 -9.98 12.79
C GLY A 101 -19.07 -11.37 12.23
N SER A 102 -17.98 -11.51 11.48
CA SER A 102 -17.53 -12.81 10.99
C SER A 102 -17.01 -13.67 12.15
N PRO A 103 -17.42 -14.95 12.27
CA PRO A 103 -16.86 -15.85 13.27
C PRO A 103 -15.37 -16.16 13.03
N ALA A 104 -14.84 -15.88 11.84
CA ALA A 104 -13.42 -16.00 11.52
C ALA A 104 -12.59 -14.78 12.00
N GLY A 105 -13.24 -13.73 12.50
CA GLY A 105 -12.64 -12.49 13.03
C GLY A 105 -12.98 -11.26 12.19
N ASP A 106 -12.71 -10.07 12.74
CA ASP A 106 -13.15 -8.80 12.14
C ASP A 106 -12.09 -8.10 11.28
N VAL A 107 -10.95 -8.75 11.02
CA VAL A 107 -9.84 -8.12 10.28
C VAL A 107 -9.65 -8.82 8.93
N PRO A 108 -9.75 -8.09 7.79
CA PRO A 108 -9.43 -8.65 6.48
C PRO A 108 -7.90 -8.81 6.33
N VAL A 109 -7.47 -10.00 5.93
CA VAL A 109 -6.06 -10.36 5.77
C VAL A 109 -5.86 -11.05 4.41
N SER A 110 -4.82 -10.64 3.68
CA SER A 110 -4.46 -11.25 2.40
C SER A 110 -3.58 -12.48 2.62
N ILE A 111 -3.79 -13.51 1.80
CA ILE A 111 -2.97 -14.72 1.76
C ILE A 111 -2.23 -14.73 0.43
N VAL A 112 -0.92 -14.97 0.45
CA VAL A 112 -0.13 -15.12 -0.77
C VAL A 112 -0.68 -16.28 -1.60
N GLY A 113 -1.06 -15.98 -2.84
CA GLY A 113 -1.63 -16.95 -3.78
C GLY A 113 -3.14 -17.13 -3.67
N ALA A 114 -3.83 -16.40 -2.80
CA ALA A 114 -5.28 -16.36 -2.80
C ALA A 114 -5.83 -15.26 -3.74
N GLU A 115 -7.05 -15.48 -4.25
CA GLU A 115 -7.71 -14.55 -5.17
C GLU A 115 -8.26 -13.31 -4.47
N ARG A 116 -8.53 -13.39 -3.16
CA ARG A 116 -9.07 -12.31 -2.34
C ARG A 116 -8.56 -12.38 -0.90
N ALA A 117 -8.85 -11.34 -0.13
CA ALA A 117 -8.63 -11.32 1.32
C ALA A 117 -9.67 -12.18 2.05
N TYR A 118 -9.33 -12.61 3.26
CA TYR A 118 -10.18 -13.41 4.14
C TYR A 118 -10.10 -12.91 5.57
N CYS A 119 -11.09 -13.25 6.39
CA CYS A 119 -11.19 -12.75 7.74
C CYS A 119 -10.29 -13.52 8.72
N ALA A 120 -9.67 -12.80 9.64
CA ALA A 120 -8.86 -13.34 10.72
C ALA A 120 -9.10 -12.58 12.03
N ILE A 121 -8.90 -13.26 13.14
CA ILE A 121 -8.94 -12.67 14.48
C ILE A 121 -7.63 -11.90 14.72
N GLY A 122 -7.69 -10.67 15.22
CA GLY A 122 -6.50 -9.92 15.61
C GLY A 122 -5.74 -10.54 16.81
N PRO A 123 -4.43 -10.26 16.98
CA PRO A 123 -3.57 -9.48 16.10
C PRO A 123 -3.19 -10.27 14.84
N VAL A 124 -3.15 -9.61 13.68
CA VAL A 124 -2.93 -10.27 12.38
C VAL A 124 -1.46 -10.28 11.97
N CYS A 125 -1.08 -11.29 11.19
CA CYS A 125 0.23 -11.41 10.57
C CYS A 125 0.39 -10.39 9.44
N SER A 126 1.16 -9.33 9.65
CA SER A 126 1.40 -8.29 8.64
C SER A 126 2.64 -7.46 8.94
N GLY A 127 3.46 -7.20 7.91
CA GLY A 127 4.62 -6.32 8.04
C GLY A 127 5.66 -6.91 8.99
N ASN A 128 5.88 -6.28 10.14
CA ASN A 128 6.82 -6.77 11.15
C ASN A 128 6.12 -7.57 12.27
N ALA A 129 4.80 -7.78 12.19
CA ALA A 129 4.03 -8.46 13.21
C ALA A 129 3.85 -9.94 12.88
N LEU A 130 4.34 -10.81 13.78
CA LEU A 130 3.91 -12.20 13.85
C LEU A 130 2.51 -12.23 14.48
N GLY A 131 1.56 -12.88 13.83
CA GLY A 131 0.17 -12.90 14.29
C GLY A 131 -0.67 -13.98 13.63
N ASN A 132 -1.98 -13.85 13.76
CA ASN A 132 -2.95 -14.79 13.22
C ASN A 132 -3.10 -14.60 11.72
N CYS A 133 -3.39 -15.71 11.05
CA CYS A 133 -3.73 -15.77 9.65
C CYS A 133 -5.14 -16.35 9.47
N PRO A 134 -5.81 -16.06 8.33
CA PRO A 134 -7.12 -16.64 8.07
C PRO A 134 -7.11 -18.17 8.15
N GLY A 135 -8.03 -18.70 8.96
CA GLY A 135 -8.34 -20.13 9.04
C GLY A 135 -9.40 -20.55 8.02
N VAL A 136 -9.75 -21.84 8.04
CA VAL A 136 -10.83 -22.39 7.20
C VAL A 136 -12.13 -21.64 7.48
N GLN A 137 -12.74 -21.12 6.41
CA GLN A 137 -13.99 -20.36 6.46
C GLN A 137 -14.70 -20.44 5.10
N GLU A 138 -15.83 -19.76 4.95
CA GLU A 138 -16.54 -19.73 3.67
C GLU A 138 -15.65 -19.16 2.54
N GLY A 139 -15.47 -19.95 1.48
CA GLY A 139 -14.58 -19.61 0.37
C GLY A 139 -13.09 -19.79 0.63
N LEU A 140 -12.67 -20.32 1.79
CA LEU A 140 -11.28 -20.65 2.12
C LEU A 140 -11.19 -22.07 2.69
N LEU A 141 -10.82 -23.03 1.83
CA LEU A 141 -10.83 -24.46 2.19
C LEU A 141 -9.59 -24.91 2.96
N GLN A 142 -8.56 -24.06 3.06
CA GLN A 142 -7.31 -24.36 3.74
C GLN A 142 -6.92 -23.18 4.63
N ALA A 143 -6.49 -23.46 5.86
CA ALA A 143 -5.91 -22.44 6.72
C ALA A 143 -4.57 -21.94 6.16
N SER A 144 -4.21 -20.72 6.51
CA SER A 144 -2.93 -20.12 6.16
C SER A 144 -2.04 -19.94 7.39
N GLU A 145 -0.74 -19.81 7.15
CA GLU A 145 0.28 -19.71 8.19
C GLU A 145 1.09 -18.42 8.04
N CYS A 146 1.47 -17.85 9.19
CA CYS A 146 2.28 -16.64 9.24
C CYS A 146 3.75 -16.99 9.06
N VAL A 147 4.34 -16.52 7.96
CA VAL A 147 5.76 -16.74 7.65
C VAL A 147 6.39 -15.45 7.16
N MET A 148 7.72 -15.39 7.13
CA MET A 148 8.43 -14.35 6.39
C MET A 148 8.32 -14.65 4.89
N ILE A 149 7.61 -13.81 4.16
CA ILE A 149 7.42 -13.95 2.71
C ILE A 149 8.61 -13.34 1.95
N PRO A 150 8.78 -13.60 0.63
CA PRO A 150 9.98 -13.17 -0.12
C PRO A 150 10.27 -11.66 -0.11
N SER A 151 9.27 -10.82 0.18
CA SER A 151 9.44 -9.38 0.36
C SER A 151 10.13 -8.99 1.68
N GLY A 152 10.46 -9.95 2.55
CA GLY A 152 11.18 -9.71 3.80
C GLY A 152 10.31 -9.26 4.97
N VAL A 153 8.99 -9.35 4.82
CA VAL A 153 8.00 -9.05 5.87
C VAL A 153 7.20 -10.31 6.23
N TYR A 154 6.55 -10.32 7.39
CA TYR A 154 5.57 -11.33 7.75
C TYR A 154 4.30 -11.18 6.89
N GLY A 155 3.82 -12.32 6.40
CA GLY A 155 2.56 -12.44 5.67
C GLY A 155 2.00 -13.85 5.74
N CYS A 156 0.71 -13.98 5.43
CA CYS A 156 0.02 -15.27 5.43
C CYS A 156 0.26 -16.01 4.12
N THR A 157 0.62 -17.28 4.18
CA THR A 157 0.73 -18.17 3.00
C THR A 157 -0.03 -19.45 3.24
N PHE A 158 -0.46 -20.12 2.17
CA PHE A 158 -0.87 -21.51 2.28
C PHE A 158 0.33 -22.39 2.67
N PRO A 159 0.15 -23.37 3.58
CA PRO A 159 1.14 -24.41 3.78
C PRO A 159 1.37 -25.07 2.43
N THR A 160 2.61 -25.02 1.94
CA THR A 160 2.98 -25.84 0.80
C THR A 160 2.82 -27.29 1.24
N LEU A 161 1.92 -28.04 0.60
CA LEU A 161 2.04 -29.48 0.58
C LEU A 161 3.38 -29.74 -0.12
N MET A 162 4.47 -29.83 0.65
CA MET A 162 5.71 -30.40 0.12
C MET A 162 5.34 -31.81 -0.36
N PRO A 163 5.42 -32.11 -1.67
CA PRO A 163 5.27 -33.47 -2.17
C PRO A 163 6.40 -34.38 -1.66
#